data_AF-A0A6N6SJL8-F1
#
_entry.id   AF-A0A6N6SJL8-F1
#
_cell.length_a   1.000
_cell.length_b   1.000
_cell.length_c   1.000
_cell.angle_alpha   90.00
_cell.angle_beta   90.00
_cell.angle_gamma   90.00
#
_symmetry.space_group_name_H-M   'P 1'
#
loop_
_entity.id
_entity.type
_entity.pdbx_description
1 polymer ?
#
loop_
_entity_poly.entity_id
_entity_poly.type
_entity_poly.pdbx_seq_one_letter_code
_entity_poly.pdbx_strand_id
1 'polypeptide(L)'
;MTELYKTLSRLKKIKPDVYANIQGGDLIRLDDKLDNNVIAFLREAGSQLVLACFNLSGDEKTIEINLEDFAGDYTDAFSGKVKSLAAKTTIKLPPYGNAIFSKN
;
A
#
# COMPACT_ATOMS: atom_id res chain seq x y z
N MET A 1 -0.58 8.88 20.55
CA MET A 1 -0.30 8.95 19.11
C MET A 1 -0.45 7.56 18.51
N THR A 2 -1.49 7.34 17.71
CA THR A 2 -1.82 6.04 17.09
C THR A 2 -0.66 5.54 16.22
N GLU A 3 -0.29 4.27 16.31
CA GLU A 3 0.84 3.67 15.57
C GLU A 3 0.78 3.90 14.05
N LEU A 4 -0.42 3.97 13.48
CA LEU A 4 -0.65 4.35 12.09
C LEU A 4 0.05 5.67 11.72
N TYR A 5 -0.18 6.74 12.48
CA TYR A 5 0.39 8.05 12.16
C TYR A 5 1.92 8.08 12.34
N LYS A 6 2.45 7.32 13.30
CA LYS A 6 3.91 7.17 13.45
C LYS A 6 4.52 6.46 12.24
N THR A 7 3.90 5.37 11.79
CA THR A 7 4.36 4.59 10.63
C THR A 7 4.30 5.41 9.35
N LEU A 8 3.18 6.10 9.07
CA LEU A 8 3.04 6.97 7.90
C LEU A 8 4.05 8.13 7.92
N SER A 9 4.26 8.75 9.08
CA SER A 9 5.24 9.83 9.24
C SER A 9 6.67 9.33 9.03
N ARG A 10 6.99 8.12 9.49
CA ARG A 10 8.29 7.48 9.27
C ARG A 10 8.50 7.16 7.78
N LEU A 11 7.52 6.53 7.13
CA LEU A 11 7.56 6.22 5.70
C LEU A 11 7.81 7.47 4.86
N LYS A 12 7.10 8.57 5.15
CA LYS A 12 7.28 9.85 4.47
C LYS A 12 8.71 10.39 4.57
N LYS A 13 9.37 10.20 5.72
CA LYS A 13 10.76 10.64 5.93
C LYS A 13 11.78 9.79 5.19
N ILE A 14 11.56 8.48 5.13
CA ILE A 14 12.52 7.51 4.56
C ILE A 14 12.39 7.43 3.03
N LYS A 15 11.19 7.69 2.49
CA LYS A 15 10.92 7.64 1.04
C LYS A 15 10.42 8.98 0.50
N PRO A 16 11.19 10.08 0.66
CA PRO A 16 10.73 11.41 0.31
C PRO A 16 10.31 11.54 -1.16
N ASP A 17 10.95 10.79 -2.07
CA ASP A 17 10.66 10.83 -3.50
C ASP A 17 9.26 10.32 -3.83
N VAL A 18 8.80 9.25 -3.15
CA VAL A 18 7.42 8.76 -3.27
C VAL A 18 6.41 9.77 -2.72
N TYR A 19 6.79 10.63 -1.77
CA TYR A 19 5.87 11.55 -1.10
C TYR A 19 6.07 13.03 -1.48
N ALA A 20 6.98 13.34 -2.40
CA ALA A 20 7.13 14.66 -2.98
C ALA A 20 5.83 15.03 -3.73
N ASN A 21 5.48 16.30 -3.78
CA ASN A 21 4.19 16.74 -4.30
C ASN A 21 4.13 16.56 -5.84
N ILE A 22 4.64 17.54 -6.60
CA ILE A 22 4.61 17.58 -8.08
C ILE A 22 5.58 16.57 -8.73
N GLN A 23 6.49 15.98 -7.94
CA GLN A 23 7.49 14.98 -8.39
C GLN A 23 7.26 13.57 -7.83
N GLY A 24 6.23 13.37 -7.01
CA GLY A 24 6.03 12.11 -6.30
C GLY A 24 5.32 11.08 -7.13
N GLY A 25 5.97 10.65 -8.20
CA GLY A 25 5.65 9.38 -8.85
C GLY A 25 4.26 9.24 -9.47
N ASP A 26 4.10 8.19 -10.28
CA ASP A 26 2.79 7.86 -10.83
C ASP A 26 1.94 7.17 -9.75
N LEU A 27 0.67 7.60 -9.62
CA LEU A 27 -0.34 6.95 -8.78
C LEU A 27 -1.21 6.07 -9.66
N ILE A 28 -1.12 4.76 -9.44
CA ILE A 28 -1.87 3.74 -10.16
C ILE A 28 -2.99 3.25 -9.24
N ARG A 29 -4.25 3.48 -9.62
CA ARG A 29 -5.41 2.97 -8.89
C ARG A 29 -5.57 1.47 -9.12
N LEU A 30 -5.78 0.73 -8.03
CA LEU A 30 -5.97 -0.72 -8.03
C LEU A 30 -7.34 -1.11 -7.48
N ASP A 31 -8.21 -0.12 -7.26
CA ASP A 31 -9.50 -0.24 -6.58
C ASP A 31 -10.71 -0.09 -7.49
N ASP A 32 -10.53 0.09 -8.80
CA ASP A 32 -11.63 0.27 -9.77
C ASP A 32 -12.63 -0.90 -9.81
N LYS A 33 -12.20 -2.10 -9.38
CA LYS A 33 -13.03 -3.30 -9.30
C LYS A 33 -13.27 -3.79 -7.87
N LEU A 34 -12.92 -2.98 -6.87
CA LEU A 34 -13.09 -3.32 -5.46
C LEU A 34 -14.38 -2.71 -4.88
N ASP A 35 -14.71 -3.11 -3.65
CA ASP A 35 -15.79 -2.52 -2.87
C ASP A 35 -15.56 -1.00 -2.69
N ASN A 36 -16.62 -0.18 -2.79
CA ASN A 36 -16.55 1.28 -2.65
C ASN A 36 -15.98 1.76 -1.31
N ASN A 37 -15.95 0.90 -0.29
CA ASN A 37 -15.32 1.18 1.01
C ASN A 37 -13.85 0.78 1.05
N VAL A 38 -13.23 0.44 -0.07
CA VAL A 38 -11.81 0.12 -0.17
C VAL A 38 -11.14 1.14 -1.07
N ILE A 39 -10.02 1.68 -0.58
CA ILE A 39 -9.07 2.43 -1.42
C ILE A 39 -7.81 1.59 -1.54
N ALA A 40 -7.36 1.34 -2.77
CA ALA A 40 -6.13 0.64 -3.04
C ALA A 40 -5.39 1.31 -4.19
N PHE A 41 -4.12 1.62 -3.99
CA PHE A 41 -3.29 2.22 -5.02
C PHE A 41 -1.83 1.81 -4.86
N LEU A 42 -1.11 1.92 -5.95
CA LEU A 42 0.33 1.81 -6.00
C LEU A 42 0.92 3.17 -6.38
N ARG A 43 2.03 3.52 -5.75
CA ARG A 43 2.78 4.74 -6.03
C ARG A 43 4.21 4.38 -6.39
N GLU A 44 4.68 4.88 -7.53
CA GLU A 44 6.00 4.59 -8.09
C GLU A 44 6.82 5.86 -8.24
N ALA A 45 7.96 5.97 -7.56
CA ALA A 45 8.90 7.08 -7.76
C ALA A 45 10.32 6.55 -7.95
N GLY A 46 10.82 6.63 -9.19
CA GLY A 46 12.11 6.02 -9.56
C GLY A 46 12.05 4.50 -9.38
N SER A 47 12.95 3.92 -8.58
CA SER A 47 12.89 2.49 -8.24
C SER A 47 11.99 2.17 -7.04
N GLN A 48 11.43 3.19 -6.37
CA GLN A 48 10.66 2.99 -5.16
C GLN A 48 9.19 2.75 -5.47
N LEU A 49 8.67 1.65 -4.92
CA LEU A 49 7.27 1.26 -5.06
C LEU A 49 6.60 1.16 -3.69
N VAL A 50 5.41 1.74 -3.56
CA VAL A 50 4.57 1.66 -2.36
C VAL A 50 3.18 1.20 -2.76
N LEU A 51 2.75 0.05 -2.23
CA LEU A 51 1.37 -0.43 -2.31
C LEU A 51 0.67 -0.07 -1.00
N ALA A 52 -0.48 0.59 -1.11
CA ALA A 52 -1.29 0.95 0.05
C ALA A 52 -2.75 0.57 -0.18
N CYS A 53 -3.32 -0.14 0.79
CA CYS A 53 -4.71 -0.55 0.80
C CYS A 53 -5.36 -0.14 2.12
N PHE A 54 -6.57 0.42 2.05
CA PHE A 54 -7.31 0.95 3.19
C PHE A 54 -8.75 0.45 3.13
N ASN A 55 -9.24 -0.04 4.26
CA ASN A 55 -10.65 -0.30 4.49
C ASN A 55 -11.27 0.90 5.21
N LEU A 56 -12.33 1.46 4.64
CA LEU A 56 -13.06 2.62 5.15
C LEU A 56 -14.37 2.22 5.86
N SER A 57 -14.62 0.92 6.01
CA SER A 57 -15.81 0.38 6.67
C SER A 57 -15.50 -0.29 8.00
N GLY A 58 -16.55 -0.47 8.81
CA GLY A 58 -16.52 -1.25 10.06
C GLY A 58 -16.55 -2.76 9.85
N ASP A 59 -16.67 -3.23 8.60
CA ASP A 59 -16.67 -4.65 8.25
C ASP A 59 -15.29 -5.09 7.79
N GLU A 60 -14.93 -6.35 8.02
CA GLU A 60 -13.72 -6.93 7.45
C GLU A 60 -13.83 -7.02 5.91
N LYS A 61 -12.76 -6.66 5.20
CA LYS A 61 -12.70 -6.74 3.73
C LYS A 61 -11.57 -7.68 3.31
N THR A 62 -11.88 -8.61 2.41
CA THR A 62 -10.86 -9.41 1.72
C THR A 62 -10.84 -8.97 0.27
N ILE A 63 -9.70 -8.45 -0.18
CA ILE A 63 -9.55 -7.85 -1.50
C ILE A 63 -8.52 -8.62 -2.32
N GLU A 64 -8.73 -8.64 -3.62
CA GLU A 64 -7.83 -9.24 -4.58
C GLU A 64 -7.15 -8.12 -5.37
N ILE A 65 -5.83 -8.01 -5.24
CA ILE A 65 -5.02 -7.02 -5.94
C ILE A 65 -4.30 -7.70 -7.09
N ASN A 66 -4.44 -7.13 -8.28
CA ASN A 66 -3.61 -7.46 -9.43
C ASN A 66 -2.45 -6.46 -9.50
N LEU A 67 -1.24 -6.96 -9.25
CA LEU A 67 0.00 -6.21 -9.33
C LEU A 67 0.66 -6.34 -10.70
N GLU A 68 0.27 -7.29 -11.56
CA GLU A 68 0.89 -7.52 -12.87
C GLU A 68 2.44 -7.49 -12.77
N ASP A 69 3.09 -6.53 -13.42
CA ASP A 69 4.55 -6.36 -13.46
C ASP A 69 5.15 -5.81 -12.14
N PHE A 70 4.31 -5.36 -11.21
CA PHE A 70 4.73 -4.86 -9.90
C PHE A 70 4.91 -5.97 -8.86
N ALA A 71 4.72 -7.25 -9.19
CA ALA A 71 4.97 -8.37 -8.27
C ALA A 71 6.41 -8.37 -7.70
N GLY A 72 6.62 -9.04 -6.56
CA GLY A 72 7.95 -9.23 -5.98
C GLY A 72 7.99 -9.14 -4.46
N ASP A 73 9.19 -8.94 -3.92
CA ASP A 73 9.41 -8.87 -2.47
C ASP A 73 9.19 -7.46 -1.95
N TYR A 74 8.26 -7.33 -1.02
CA TYR A 74 7.95 -6.09 -0.35
C TYR A 74 8.25 -6.16 1.14
N THR A 75 8.63 -5.03 1.73
CA THR A 75 8.68 -4.87 3.17
C THR A 75 7.34 -4.35 3.68
N ASP A 76 6.71 -5.07 4.60
CA ASP A 76 5.54 -4.60 5.32
C ASP A 76 5.92 -3.42 6.21
N ALA A 77 5.22 -2.29 6.05
CA ALA A 77 5.59 -1.04 6.70
C ALA A 77 5.41 -1.04 8.23
N PHE A 78 4.58 -1.94 8.77
CA PHE A 78 4.27 -2.02 10.19
C PHE A 78 5.18 -3.02 10.90
N SER A 79 5.32 -4.22 10.34
CA SER A 79 6.12 -5.29 10.93
C SER A 79 7.60 -5.24 10.54
N GLY A 80 7.94 -4.54 9.45
CA GLY A 80 9.29 -4.54 8.88
C GLY A 80 9.70 -5.86 8.25
N LYS A 81 8.79 -6.85 8.15
CA LYS A 81 9.08 -8.16 7.57
C LYS A 81 8.93 -8.12 6.05
N VAL A 82 9.79 -8.87 5.38
CA VAL A 82 9.66 -9.10 3.93
C VAL A 82 8.51 -10.07 3.67
N LYS A 83 7.70 -9.75 2.65
CA LYS A 83 6.59 -10.52 2.16
C LYS A 83 6.62 -10.50 0.63
N SER A 84 6.66 -11.68 0.02
CA SER A 84 6.53 -11.84 -1.42
C SER A 84 5.07 -11.66 -1.83
N LEU A 85 4.81 -10.70 -2.71
CA LEU A 85 3.50 -10.45 -3.30
C LEU A 85 3.52 -10.95 -4.75
N ALA A 86 2.67 -11.93 -5.06
CA ALA A 86 2.51 -12.42 -6.41
C ALA A 86 1.77 -11.40 -7.29
N ALA A 87 1.82 -11.59 -8.62
CA ALA A 87 1.09 -10.76 -9.58
C ALA A 87 -0.41 -10.68 -9.26
N LYS A 88 -0.96 -11.72 -8.64
CA LYS A 88 -2.31 -11.73 -8.10
C LYS A 88 -2.25 -12.12 -6.64
N THR A 89 -2.63 -11.22 -5.74
CA THR A 89 -2.52 -11.45 -4.29
C THR A 89 -3.80 -11.08 -3.56
N THR A 90 -4.16 -11.88 -2.56
CA THR A 90 -5.27 -11.58 -1.66
C THR A 90 -4.75 -10.87 -0.42
N ILE A 91 -5.40 -9.78 -0.03
CA ILE A 91 -5.09 -8.99 1.16
C ILE A 91 -6.33 -8.94 2.04
N LYS A 92 -6.13 -9.27 3.31
CA LYS A 92 -7.16 -9.19 4.33
C LYS A 92 -7.02 -7.89 5.11
N LEU A 93 -8.07 -7.08 5.12
CA LEU A 93 -8.14 -5.79 5.79
C LEU A 93 -9.15 -5.85 6.94
N PRO A 94 -8.71 -5.71 8.20
CA PRO A 94 -9.61 -5.56 9.34
C PRO A 94 -10.54 -4.35 9.19
N PRO A 95 -11.62 -4.24 9.99
CA PRO A 95 -12.41 -3.01 10.13
C PRO A 95 -11.52 -1.78 10.33
N TYR A 96 -11.71 -0.75 9.49
CA TYR A 96 -10.87 0.46 9.44
C TYR A 96 -9.36 0.20 9.32
N GLY A 97 -8.99 -1.01 8.91
CA GLY A 97 -7.63 -1.50 8.80
C GLY A 97 -6.96 -1.06 7.52
N ASN A 98 -5.66 -1.30 7.46
CA ASN A 98 -4.84 -0.96 6.31
C ASN A 98 -3.70 -1.96 6.15
N ALA A 99 -3.18 -2.05 4.93
CA ALA A 99 -2.02 -2.82 4.59
C ALA A 99 -1.12 -1.94 3.71
N ILE A 100 0.12 -1.73 4.15
CA ILE A 100 1.06 -0.86 3.45
C ILE A 100 2.36 -1.62 3.28
N PHE A 101 2.80 -1.72 2.04
CA PHE A 101 3.97 -2.45 1.62
C PHE A 101 4.87 -1.54 0.80
N SER A 102 6.18 -1.71 0.92
CA SER A 102 7.13 -0.95 0.09
C SER A 102 8.32 -1.80 -0.37
N LYS A 103 8.77 -1.59 -1.60
CA LYS A 103 10.01 -2.17 -2.14
C LYS A 103 10.87 -1.08 -2.80
N ASN A 104 12.12 -1.43 -3.12
CA ASN A 104 13.14 -0.55 -3.69
C ASN A 104 13.63 -1.06 -5.04
#